data_AF-A0A212EK20-F1
#
_entry.id   AF-A0A212EK20-F1
#
_cell.length_a   1.000
_cell.length_b   1.000
_cell.length_c   1.000
_cell.angle_alpha   90.00
_cell.angle_beta   90.00
_cell.angle_gamma   90.00
#
_symmetry.space_group_name_H-M   'P 1'
#
loop_
_entity.id
_entity.type
_entity.pdbx_description
1 polymer ?
#
loop_
_entity_poly.entity_id
_entity_poly.type
_entity_poly.pdbx_seq_one_letter_code
_entity_poly.pdbx_strand_id
1 'polypeptide(L)'
;QQPIFLNGVWLCGNCSDINEANIIYNESYDVETSNDEMELQIGFAMDRMRCIKIKTDEDSKVARASGACTSETVSIKVVNVSHCDVWIYS
;
A
#
# COMPACT_ATOMS: atom_id res chain seq x y z
N GLN A 1 4.96 11.21 8.22
CA GLN A 1 3.48 11.28 8.28
C GLN A 1 2.95 9.93 8.75
N GLN A 2 1.93 9.93 9.61
CA GLN A 2 1.17 8.71 9.91
C GLN A 2 0.32 8.36 8.68
N PRO A 3 0.14 7.08 8.36
CA PRO A 3 -0.65 6.69 7.19
C PRO A 3 -2.11 7.13 7.35
N ILE A 4 -2.68 7.61 6.25
CA ILE A 4 -4.10 7.95 6.16
C ILE A 4 -4.81 6.72 5.58
N PHE A 5 -5.73 6.14 6.35
CA PHE A 5 -6.67 5.15 5.85
C PHE A 5 -8.05 5.79 5.76
N LEU A 6 -8.51 6.06 4.53
CA LEU A 6 -9.82 6.62 4.25
C LEU A 6 -10.43 5.81 3.09
N ASN A 7 -11.61 5.25 3.30
CA ASN A 7 -12.40 4.56 2.26
C ASN A 7 -11.64 3.45 1.51
N GLY A 8 -10.96 2.55 2.23
CA GLY A 8 -10.20 1.44 1.62
C GLY A 8 -8.91 1.86 0.90
N VAL A 9 -8.52 3.14 1.00
CA VAL A 9 -7.28 3.67 0.44
C VAL A 9 -6.31 3.99 1.56
N TRP A 10 -5.11 3.46 1.45
CA TRP A 10 -3.99 3.71 2.34
C TRP A 10 -2.90 4.47 1.59
N LEU A 11 -2.45 5.59 2.17
CA LEU A 11 -1.42 6.45 1.58
C LEU A 11 -0.19 6.53 2.48
N CYS A 12 0.98 6.52 1.84
CA CYS A 12 2.28 6.56 2.50
C CYS A 12 3.30 7.31 1.65
N GLY A 13 4.11 8.16 2.27
CA GLY A 13 5.01 9.04 1.54
C GLY A 13 4.41 10.42 1.28
N ASN A 14 5.04 11.17 0.39
CA ASN A 14 4.58 12.51 0.03
C ASN A 14 3.47 12.44 -1.03
N CYS A 15 2.22 12.32 -0.57
CA CYS A 15 1.05 12.14 -1.41
C CYS A 15 0.30 13.44 -1.75
N SER A 16 1.01 14.56 -1.91
CA SER A 16 0.39 15.85 -2.24
C SER A 16 -0.08 15.96 -3.70
N ASP A 17 0.46 15.15 -4.60
CA ASP A 17 0.19 15.19 -6.05
C ASP A 17 -0.09 13.79 -6.62
N ILE A 18 -1.26 13.24 -6.27
CA ILE A 18 -1.72 11.95 -6.80
C ILE A 18 -2.40 12.20 -8.15
N ASN A 19 -1.65 11.96 -9.24
CA ASN A 19 -2.11 12.07 -10.62
C ASN A 19 -1.72 10.80 -11.39
N GLU A 20 -2.64 10.24 -12.18
CA GLU A 20 -2.38 9.04 -12.98
C GLU A 20 -1.22 9.21 -13.98
N ALA A 21 -1.01 10.43 -14.48
CA ALA A 21 0.13 10.75 -15.35
C ALA A 21 1.49 10.59 -14.65
N ASN A 22 1.51 10.58 -13.32
CA ASN A 22 2.73 10.48 -12.50
C ASN A 22 2.97 9.05 -11.98
N ILE A 23 2.18 8.05 -12.38
CA ILE A 23 2.40 6.67 -11.94
C ILE A 23 3.69 6.13 -12.58
N ILE A 24 4.64 5.71 -11.74
CA ILE A 24 5.90 5.09 -12.17
C ILE A 24 5.90 3.57 -11.96
N TYR A 25 4.99 3.08 -11.12
CA TYR A 25 4.81 1.66 -10.84
C TYR A 25 3.36 1.40 -10.46
N ASN A 26 2.81 0.30 -10.98
CA ASN A 26 1.55 -0.24 -10.51
C ASN A 26 1.57 -1.76 -10.56
N GLU A 27 0.90 -2.38 -9.60
CA GLU A 27 0.73 -3.81 -9.54
C GLU A 27 -0.55 -4.15 -8.80
N SER A 28 -1.19 -5.24 -9.22
CA SER A 28 -2.40 -5.76 -8.61
C SER A 28 -2.13 -7.18 -8.12
N TYR A 29 -2.61 -7.48 -6.92
CA TYR A 29 -2.48 -8.77 -6.27
C TYR A 29 -3.87 -9.36 -6.04
N ASP A 30 -4.17 -10.46 -6.73
CA ASP A 30 -5.33 -11.29 -6.46
C ASP A 30 -4.90 -12.46 -5.59
N VAL A 31 -5.63 -12.66 -4.48
CA VAL A 31 -5.29 -13.63 -3.46
C VAL A 31 -6.48 -14.58 -3.30
N GLU A 32 -6.35 -15.77 -3.90
CA GLU A 32 -7.33 -16.85 -3.75
C GLU A 32 -6.90 -17.79 -2.62
N THR A 33 -7.71 -17.88 -1.57
CA THR A 33 -7.48 -18.78 -0.43
C THR A 33 -8.76 -19.51 -0.05
N SER A 34 -8.61 -20.78 0.33
CA SER A 34 -9.71 -21.64 0.78
C SER A 34 -10.00 -21.54 2.30
N ASN A 35 -9.22 -20.74 3.04
CA ASN A 35 -9.32 -20.60 4.51
C ASN A 35 -9.41 -19.13 4.93
N ASP A 36 -10.04 -18.92 6.08
CA ASP A 36 -10.25 -17.62 6.70
C ASP A 36 -8.95 -17.06 7.31
N GLU A 37 -8.66 -15.79 6.98
CA GLU A 37 -7.57 -14.92 7.46
C GLU A 37 -6.17 -15.09 6.81
N MET A 38 -6.01 -14.52 5.61
CA MET A 38 -4.70 -14.35 4.95
C MET A 38 -4.11 -12.95 5.20
N GLU A 39 -2.79 -12.90 5.36
CA GLU A 39 -2.00 -11.66 5.46
C GLU A 39 -1.02 -11.56 4.28
N LEU A 40 -1.09 -10.45 3.54
CA LEU A 40 -0.11 -10.09 2.51
C LEU A 40 0.84 -9.04 3.08
N GLN A 41 2.14 -9.30 3.05
CA GLN A 41 3.17 -8.35 3.44
C GLN A 41 3.97 -7.89 2.22
N ILE A 42 4.03 -6.58 2.00
CA ILE A 42 4.75 -5.97 0.87
C ILE A 42 5.85 -5.06 1.43
N GLY A 43 7.06 -5.20 0.90
CA GLY A 43 8.21 -4.38 1.26
C GLY A 43 8.57 -3.43 0.13
N PHE A 44 8.72 -2.15 0.44
CA PHE A 44 9.18 -1.13 -0.49
C PHE A 44 10.56 -0.62 -0.07
N ALA A 45 11.47 -0.53 -1.03
CA ALA A 45 12.79 0.07 -0.86
C ALA A 45 13.07 1.03 -2.02
N MET A 46 13.30 2.31 -1.69
CA MET A 46 13.44 3.40 -2.66
C MET A 46 14.43 4.45 -2.13
N ASP A 47 15.27 5.00 -3.02
CA ASP A 47 16.25 6.05 -2.67
C ASP A 47 15.62 7.29 -2.03
N ARG A 48 14.37 7.61 -2.42
CA ARG A 48 13.54 8.63 -1.79
C ARG A 48 12.11 8.12 -1.73
N MET A 49 11.51 8.18 -0.53
CA MET A 49 10.13 7.75 -0.35
C MET A 49 9.19 8.60 -1.20
N ARG A 50 8.48 7.95 -2.10
CA ARG A 50 7.47 8.57 -2.95
C ARG A 50 6.06 8.27 -2.42
N CYS A 51 5.04 8.84 -3.05
CA CYS A 51 3.68 8.46 -2.69
C CYS A 51 3.40 7.02 -3.12
N ILE A 52 3.09 6.18 -2.14
CA ILE A 52 2.56 4.85 -2.31
C ILE A 52 1.08 4.93 -1.96
N LYS A 53 0.24 4.48 -2.90
CA LYS A 53 -1.19 4.29 -2.70
C LYS A 53 -1.47 2.80 -2.74
N ILE A 54 -2.11 2.31 -1.70
CA ILE A 54 -2.64 0.95 -1.64
C ILE A 54 -4.16 1.06 -1.57
N LYS A 55 -4.86 0.29 -2.41
CA LYS A 55 -6.31 0.14 -2.35
C LYS A 55 -6.64 -1.33 -2.17
N THR A 56 -7.55 -1.59 -1.25
CA THR A 56 -7.99 -2.95 -0.91
C THR A 56 -9.50 -3.03 -0.87
N ASP A 57 -10.03 -4.23 -0.71
CA ASP A 57 -11.45 -4.46 -0.44
C ASP A 57 -11.87 -3.85 0.91
N GLU A 58 -13.18 -3.67 1.12
CA GLU A 58 -13.73 -2.95 2.29
C GLU A 58 -13.42 -3.62 3.63
N ASP A 59 -13.34 -4.96 3.64
CA ASP A 59 -13.08 -5.74 4.86
C ASP A 59 -11.59 -5.89 5.18
N SER A 60 -10.71 -5.47 4.27
CA SER A 60 -9.27 -5.57 4.44
C SER A 60 -8.74 -4.51 5.41
N LYS A 61 -7.72 -4.88 6.19
CA LYS A 61 -7.03 -3.96 7.11
C LYS A 61 -5.60 -3.75 6.67
N VAL A 62 -5.25 -2.51 6.32
CA VAL A 62 -3.89 -2.12 5.97
C VAL A 62 -3.19 -1.49 7.18
N ALA A 63 -2.01 -1.99 7.52
CA ALA A 63 -1.16 -1.44 8.56
C ALA A 63 0.30 -1.42 8.13
N ARG A 64 1.09 -0.54 8.75
CA ARG A 64 2.54 -0.58 8.61
C ARG A 64 3.10 -1.75 9.44
N ALA A 65 3.85 -2.64 8.81
CA ALA A 65 4.57 -3.73 9.48
C ALA A 65 5.92 -3.25 10.03
N SER A 66 6.70 -2.49 9.23
CA SER A 66 8.01 -1.95 9.64
C SER A 66 8.41 -0.74 8.80
N GLY A 67 9.56 -0.11 9.14
CA GLY A 67 10.07 1.07 8.44
C GLY A 67 9.22 2.33 8.65
N ALA A 68 9.25 3.27 7.70
CA ALA A 68 8.47 4.50 7.80
C ALA A 68 8.14 5.11 6.44
N CYS A 69 6.96 5.72 6.34
CA CYS A 69 6.49 6.48 5.19
C CYS A 69 7.25 7.78 4.89
N THR A 70 8.41 7.98 5.54
CA THR A 70 9.31 9.11 5.33
C THR A 70 10.77 8.65 5.30
N SER A 71 11.00 7.34 5.26
CA SER A 71 12.32 6.71 5.19
C SER A 71 12.46 5.99 3.85
N GLU A 72 13.65 5.55 3.47
CA GLU A 72 13.91 4.83 2.21
C GLU A 72 13.20 3.47 2.15
N THR A 73 12.81 2.92 3.30
CA THR A 73 12.13 1.63 3.38
C THR A 73 10.84 1.70 4.20
N VAL A 74 9.83 0.97 3.74
CA VAL A 74 8.60 0.73 4.48
C VAL A 74 8.07 -0.65 4.12
N SER A 75 7.56 -1.37 5.12
CA SER A 75 6.80 -2.58 4.87
C SER A 75 5.37 -2.38 5.35
N ILE A 76 4.44 -2.80 4.52
CA ILE A 76 3.00 -2.81 4.82
C ILE A 76 2.55 -4.25 5.02
N LYS A 77 1.49 -4.42 5.79
CA LYS A 77 0.71 -5.63 5.88
C LYS A 77 -0.75 -5.36 5.56
N VAL A 78 -1.37 -6.26 4.82
CA VAL A 78 -2.78 -6.25 4.46
C VAL A 78 -3.40 -7.54 4.97
N VAL A 79 -4.33 -7.42 5.92
CA VAL A 79 -5.04 -8.55 6.52
C VAL A 79 -6.42 -8.69 5.87
N ASN A 80 -6.90 -9.93 5.69
CA ASN A 80 -8.17 -10.24 5.03
C ASN A 80 -8.22 -9.68 3.61
N VAL A 81 -7.15 -9.91 2.85
CA VAL A 81 -7.02 -9.46 1.47
C VAL A 81 -7.54 -10.52 0.50
N SER A 82 -8.48 -10.14 -0.35
CA SER A 82 -8.82 -10.87 -1.58
C SER A 82 -8.23 -10.18 -2.81
N HIS A 83 -8.24 -8.85 -2.81
CA HIS A 83 -7.64 -8.02 -3.85
C HIS A 83 -6.89 -6.82 -3.25
N CYS A 84 -5.74 -6.50 -3.83
CA CYS A 84 -4.92 -5.36 -3.43
C CYS A 84 -4.25 -4.72 -4.65
N ASP A 85 -4.55 -3.45 -4.89
CA ASP A 85 -3.86 -2.63 -5.89
C ASP A 85 -2.82 -1.73 -5.22
N VAL A 86 -1.64 -1.67 -5.82
CA VAL A 86 -0.53 -0.82 -5.41
C VAL A 86 -0.17 0.12 -6.54
N TRP A 87 -0.05 1.42 -6.23
CA TRP A 87 0.51 2.43 -7.14
C TRP A 87 1.61 3.20 -6.45
N ILE A 88 2.64 3.54 -7.21
CA ILE A 88 3.69 4.45 -6.78
C ILE A 88 3.76 5.61 -7.78
N TYR A 89 3.71 6.83 -7.24
CA TYR A 89 3.76 8.07 -8.01
C TYR A 89 5.15 8.68 -7.97
N SER A 90 5.53 9.43 -9.01
CA SER A 90 6.81 10.11 -9.13
C SER A 90 6.97 11.23 -8.11
#